data_AF-A0A6S4QNV9-F1
#
_entry.id   AF-A0A6S4QNV9-F1
#
_cell.length_a   1.000
_cell.length_b   1.000
_cell.length_c   1.000
_cell.angle_alpha   90.00
_cell.angle_beta   90.00
_cell.angle_gamma   90.00
#
_symmetry.space_group_name_H-M   'P 1'
#
loop_
_entity.id
_entity.type
_entity.pdbx_description
1 polymer ?
#
loop_
_entity_poly.entity_id
_entity_poly.type
_entity_poly.pdbx_seq_one_letter_code
_entity_poly.pdbx_strand_id
1 'polypeptide(L)'
;MEDKAFIDYFLPLVSRTFALNIRFLARDEYIVIGTAYLICRVLDTIEDAKEEDNNAKKEDTNKESHAEHTHTTTPPITVTPLEITANLPATSKNNPAASKSNTLAADTSNDPASHNNTDDTDNVDNTNDADDANDAGDANDADDASLHSSTHKLPTVITSLTAEEKSTLLTTFAQLLKKEAKSKAYATWLTSITPLEKSQHKQPPLPIYQLSPNPHENKLLRETPTLMQIYLNLPNPYRKILKAPIITMATGMSTFIERYKHNSFKVLSSQRELTKYCSIVAGTVGTILTDLFSLKITDAARLKTLQNNAPHFAQALQLTNIVKDFPTDQTRRWLYIPRELLKKHNLTVTEFLTRKNPLQCKNLQRTLLKQITTHLQHALIYTRALPHITSYRHRLFCWIPLIIAAATTKLLARQPIAPATPYIHKINRSHTYLIVLSAPVFVLSNWLLSRTFARYVKKKS
;
A
#
# COMPACT_ATOMS: atom_id res chain seq x y z
N MET A 1 -16.39 -23.31 -11.22
CA MET A 1 -15.88 -22.24 -12.11
C MET A 1 -15.93 -20.87 -11.41
N GLU A 2 -16.94 -20.67 -10.56
CA GLU A 2 -17.26 -19.47 -9.78
C GLU A 2 -16.10 -18.89 -8.96
N ASP A 3 -15.38 -19.69 -8.17
CA ASP A 3 -14.32 -19.20 -7.26
C ASP A 3 -13.27 -18.32 -7.96
N LYS A 4 -12.80 -18.73 -9.14
CA LYS A 4 -11.82 -17.95 -9.91
C LYS A 4 -12.44 -16.66 -10.44
N ALA A 5 -13.69 -16.72 -10.93
CA ALA A 5 -14.40 -15.54 -11.44
C ALA A 5 -14.64 -14.49 -10.34
N PHE A 6 -14.94 -14.92 -9.12
CA PHE A 6 -15.04 -14.03 -7.96
C PHE A 6 -13.72 -13.29 -7.69
N ILE A 7 -12.59 -14.00 -7.74
CA ILE A 7 -11.26 -13.42 -7.54
C ILE A 7 -10.87 -12.52 -8.72
N ASP A 8 -11.07 -12.96 -9.97
CA ASP A 8 -10.82 -12.16 -11.18
C ASP A 8 -11.62 -10.83 -11.16
N TYR A 9 -12.85 -10.86 -10.63
CA TYR A 9 -13.69 -9.68 -10.49
C TYR A 9 -13.17 -8.73 -9.39
N PHE A 10 -13.00 -9.20 -8.16
CA PHE A 10 -12.67 -8.31 -7.03
C PHE A 10 -11.23 -7.83 -7.02
N LEU A 11 -10.27 -8.70 -7.33
CA LEU A 11 -8.85 -8.42 -7.13
C LEU A 11 -8.32 -7.18 -7.88
N PRO A 12 -8.61 -6.95 -9.18
CA PRO A 12 -8.16 -5.73 -9.87
C PRO A 12 -8.82 -4.46 -9.33
N LEU A 13 -10.05 -4.56 -8.82
CA LEU A 13 -10.84 -3.43 -8.30
C LEU A 13 -10.33 -2.94 -6.93
N VAL A 14 -9.83 -3.86 -6.09
CA VAL A 14 -9.24 -3.52 -4.77
C VAL A 14 -7.72 -3.40 -4.82
N SER A 15 -7.02 -4.01 -5.79
CA SER A 15 -5.55 -4.02 -5.81
C SER A 15 -4.92 -4.28 -7.19
N ARG A 16 -4.94 -3.26 -8.06
CA ARG A 16 -4.37 -3.31 -9.43
C ARG A 16 -2.98 -3.97 -9.54
N THR A 17 -2.00 -3.54 -8.73
CA THR A 17 -0.62 -4.08 -8.79
C THR A 17 -0.55 -5.54 -8.35
N PHE A 18 -1.32 -5.92 -7.31
CA PHE A 18 -1.35 -7.31 -6.84
C PHE A 18 -2.08 -8.22 -7.84
N ALA A 19 -3.16 -7.74 -8.45
CA ALA A 19 -3.91 -8.46 -9.49
C ALA A 19 -3.07 -8.77 -10.74
N LEU A 20 -2.11 -7.91 -11.10
CA LEU A 20 -1.11 -8.22 -12.12
C LEU A 20 -0.10 -9.27 -11.62
N ASN A 21 0.42 -9.08 -10.40
CA ASN A 21 1.47 -9.94 -9.83
C ASN A 21 1.02 -11.40 -9.58
N ILE A 22 -0.21 -11.61 -9.11
CA ILE A 22 -0.70 -12.96 -8.79
C ILE A 22 -0.85 -13.86 -10.03
N ARG A 23 -1.01 -13.29 -11.23
CA ARG A 23 -1.22 -14.02 -12.50
C ARG A 23 -0.03 -14.90 -12.89
N PHE A 24 1.15 -14.70 -12.29
CA PHE A 24 2.31 -15.57 -12.49
C PHE A 24 2.23 -16.90 -11.73
N LEU A 25 1.31 -17.07 -10.78
CA LEU A 25 1.16 -18.30 -9.99
C LEU A 25 0.41 -19.41 -10.74
N ALA A 26 0.51 -20.66 -10.27
CA ALA A 26 -0.35 -21.74 -10.77
C ALA A 26 -1.82 -21.51 -10.35
N ARG A 27 -2.78 -22.13 -11.06
CA ARG A 27 -4.23 -21.93 -10.85
C ARG A 27 -4.66 -22.10 -9.39
N ASP A 28 -4.21 -23.16 -8.73
CA ASP A 28 -4.63 -23.46 -7.36
C ASP A 28 -4.03 -22.47 -6.36
N GLU A 29 -2.76 -22.10 -6.56
CA GLU A 29 -2.08 -21.07 -5.78
C GLU A 29 -2.70 -19.69 -5.98
N TYR A 30 -3.12 -19.35 -7.20
CA TYR A 30 -3.87 -18.14 -7.52
C TYR A 30 -5.18 -18.08 -6.73
N ILE A 31 -5.94 -19.17 -6.69
CA ILE A 31 -7.22 -19.21 -5.95
C ILE A 31 -6.97 -19.09 -4.44
N VAL A 32 -6.01 -19.83 -3.89
CA VAL A 32 -5.69 -19.81 -2.46
C VAL A 32 -5.16 -18.44 -2.01
N ILE A 33 -4.19 -17.87 -2.74
CA ILE A 33 -3.58 -16.58 -2.39
C ILE A 33 -4.51 -15.41 -2.70
N GLY A 34 -5.34 -15.51 -3.75
CA GLY A 34 -6.40 -14.54 -4.03
C GLY A 34 -7.46 -14.52 -2.92
N THR A 35 -7.91 -15.70 -2.47
CA THR A 35 -8.84 -15.83 -1.34
C THR A 35 -8.23 -15.24 -0.05
N ALA A 36 -6.99 -15.60 0.28
CA ALA A 36 -6.28 -15.05 1.43
C ALA A 36 -6.17 -13.52 1.36
N TYR A 37 -5.79 -12.97 0.19
CA TYR A 37 -5.68 -11.53 -0.02
C TYR A 37 -7.00 -10.80 0.15
N LEU A 38 -8.09 -11.32 -0.42
CA LEU A 38 -9.42 -10.71 -0.30
C LEU A 38 -9.93 -10.76 1.15
N ILE A 39 -9.62 -11.82 1.91
CA ILE A 39 -9.95 -11.86 3.35
C ILE A 39 -9.15 -10.81 4.12
N CYS A 40 -7.84 -10.70 3.90
CA CYS A 40 -7.03 -9.65 4.52
C CYS A 40 -7.55 -8.25 4.15
N ARG A 41 -8.00 -8.04 2.89
CA ARG A 41 -8.60 -6.78 2.44
C ARG A 41 -9.92 -6.44 3.13
N VAL A 42 -10.74 -7.44 3.48
CA VAL A 42 -11.93 -7.23 4.34
C VAL A 42 -11.52 -6.78 5.74
N LEU A 43 -10.48 -7.38 6.33
CA LEU A 43 -9.97 -6.97 7.65
C LEU A 43 -9.37 -5.56 7.62
N ASP A 44 -8.52 -5.26 6.63
CA ASP A 44 -7.98 -3.92 6.37
C ASP A 44 -9.12 -2.90 6.32
N THR A 45 -10.18 -3.17 5.54
CA THR A 45 -11.33 -2.27 5.35
C THR A 45 -12.06 -1.91 6.65
N ILE A 46 -12.08 -2.83 7.63
CA ILE A 46 -12.71 -2.62 8.95
C ILE A 46 -11.78 -1.81 9.87
N GLU A 47 -10.48 -2.09 9.86
CA GLU A 47 -9.47 -1.37 10.66
C GLU A 47 -9.35 0.09 10.18
N ASP A 48 -9.23 0.26 8.86
CA ASP A 48 -9.09 1.54 8.14
C ASP A 48 -10.34 2.43 8.13
N ALA A 49 -11.50 1.90 8.53
CA ALA A 49 -12.77 2.62 8.52
C ALA A 49 -12.66 3.95 9.32
N LYS A 50 -13.43 4.98 8.93
CA LYS A 50 -13.43 6.25 9.68
C LYS A 50 -13.86 6.01 11.12
N GLU A 51 -13.18 6.64 12.07
CA GLU A 51 -13.47 6.49 13.50
C GLU A 51 -14.32 7.66 14.00
N GLU A 52 -15.39 7.38 14.76
CA GLU A 52 -16.23 8.44 15.34
C GLU A 52 -15.46 9.33 16.32
N ASP A 53 -15.61 10.65 16.18
CA ASP A 53 -14.93 11.59 17.06
C ASP A 53 -15.76 11.91 18.31
N ASN A 54 -15.72 10.98 19.26
CA ASN A 54 -16.45 11.06 20.53
C ASN A 54 -16.14 12.32 21.37
N ASN A 55 -15.05 13.05 21.09
CA ASN A 55 -14.70 14.28 21.79
C ASN A 55 -15.42 15.53 21.26
N ALA A 56 -15.81 15.57 19.99
CA ALA A 56 -16.53 16.72 19.43
C ALA A 56 -17.87 16.98 20.14
N LYS A 57 -18.49 15.94 20.71
CA LYS A 57 -19.73 16.03 21.50
C LYS A 57 -19.53 16.44 22.96
N LYS A 58 -18.29 16.54 23.47
CA LYS A 58 -18.01 16.93 24.86
C LYS A 58 -17.71 18.42 25.05
N GLU A 59 -17.34 19.13 24.00
CA GLU A 59 -17.11 20.59 24.07
C GLU A 59 -18.41 21.41 24.01
N ASP A 60 -19.48 20.89 23.39
CA ASP A 60 -20.80 21.56 23.39
C ASP A 60 -21.57 21.36 24.71
N THR A 61 -21.51 20.17 25.33
CA THR A 61 -22.27 19.88 26.56
C THR A 61 -21.77 20.61 27.82
N ASN A 62 -20.64 21.31 27.74
CA ASN A 62 -20.05 22.05 28.87
C ASN A 62 -20.29 23.58 28.79
N LYS A 63 -21.16 24.05 27.88
CA LYS A 63 -21.51 25.49 27.75
C LYS A 63 -22.85 25.90 28.36
N GLU A 64 -23.71 24.96 28.76
CA GLU A 64 -25.06 25.26 29.26
C GLU A 64 -25.20 25.28 30.80
N SER A 65 -24.10 25.17 31.55
CA SER A 65 -24.14 25.22 33.02
C SER A 65 -23.04 26.10 33.62
N HIS A 66 -23.08 27.40 33.33
CA HIS A 66 -22.71 28.52 34.23
C HIS A 66 -22.84 29.86 33.48
N ALA A 67 -24.07 30.39 33.42
CA ALA A 67 -24.35 31.72 32.92
C ALA A 67 -25.37 32.43 33.84
N GLU A 68 -24.91 32.84 35.02
CA GLU A 68 -25.72 33.66 35.92
C GLU A 68 -24.84 34.72 36.63
N HIS A 69 -25.16 36.00 36.40
CA HIS A 69 -24.63 37.22 37.04
C HIS A 69 -23.09 37.42 36.98
N THR A 70 -22.58 38.34 36.15
CA THR A 70 -22.56 39.79 36.49
C THR A 70 -22.18 40.67 35.29
N HIS A 71 -22.74 41.89 35.25
CA HIS A 71 -22.36 42.92 34.27
C HIS A 71 -21.04 43.62 34.65
N THR A 72 -20.12 43.80 33.69
CA THR A 72 -19.43 45.11 33.50
C THR A 72 -18.83 45.24 32.10
N THR A 73 -18.68 46.48 31.65
CA THR A 73 -18.45 46.90 30.26
C THR A 73 -16.98 47.02 29.85
N THR A 74 -16.66 46.60 28.62
CA THR A 74 -15.54 47.14 27.81
C THR A 74 -15.76 46.75 26.34
N PRO A 75 -15.48 47.61 25.34
CA PRO A 75 -15.91 47.37 23.95
C PRO A 75 -14.94 46.46 23.17
N PRO A 76 -15.42 45.74 22.13
CA PRO A 76 -14.60 44.82 21.35
C PRO A 76 -13.71 45.53 20.32
N ILE A 77 -12.49 45.03 20.13
CA ILE A 77 -11.58 45.44 19.06
C ILE A 77 -11.96 44.69 17.77
N THR A 78 -12.45 45.40 16.78
CA THR A 78 -12.72 44.86 15.44
C THR A 78 -11.41 44.66 14.68
N VAL A 79 -11.13 43.44 14.24
CA VAL A 79 -10.01 43.14 13.32
C VAL A 79 -10.58 42.81 11.95
N THR A 80 -10.44 43.74 11.00
CA THR A 80 -10.75 43.53 9.58
C THR A 80 -9.59 42.85 8.85
N PRO A 81 -9.85 42.08 7.77
CA PRO A 81 -8.79 41.45 6.98
C PRO A 81 -8.01 42.49 6.17
N LEU A 82 -6.68 42.34 6.09
CA LEU A 82 -5.83 43.15 5.22
C LEU A 82 -5.79 42.57 3.79
N GLU A 83 -6.34 43.32 2.85
CA GLU A 83 -5.94 43.22 1.44
C GLU A 83 -4.55 43.83 1.25
N ILE A 84 -3.71 43.21 0.41
CA ILE A 84 -2.49 43.85 -0.10
C ILE A 84 -2.50 43.73 -1.62
N THR A 85 -2.79 44.85 -2.28
CA THR A 85 -2.64 45.03 -3.72
C THR A 85 -1.17 45.30 -4.09
N ALA A 86 -0.84 45.07 -5.36
CA ALA A 86 0.53 44.97 -5.85
C ALA A 86 1.28 46.30 -5.96
N ASN A 87 2.62 46.22 -6.05
CA ASN A 87 3.34 47.01 -7.06
C ASN A 87 4.69 46.38 -7.48
N LEU A 88 4.97 46.44 -8.78
CA LEU A 88 6.29 46.21 -9.35
C LEU A 88 7.16 47.47 -9.17
N PRO A 89 8.48 47.34 -9.38
CA PRO A 89 9.11 48.21 -10.37
C PRO A 89 9.93 47.42 -11.41
N ALA A 90 10.21 48.05 -12.56
CA ALA A 90 10.82 47.41 -13.70
C ALA A 90 12.19 48.03 -14.09
N THR A 91 12.99 47.22 -14.80
CA THR A 91 14.16 47.58 -15.62
C THR A 91 15.42 48.14 -14.96
N SER A 92 16.54 47.43 -15.15
CA SER A 92 17.69 48.00 -15.87
C SER A 92 18.50 46.89 -16.56
N LYS A 93 19.15 47.24 -17.68
CA LYS A 93 20.03 46.36 -18.46
C LYS A 93 21.44 46.37 -17.86
N ASN A 94 22.18 45.27 -18.02
CA ASN A 94 23.50 45.30 -18.69
C ASN A 94 24.12 43.89 -18.79
N ASN A 95 24.67 43.62 -19.97
CA ASN A 95 25.64 42.56 -20.24
C ASN A 95 27.02 43.25 -20.31
N PRO A 96 28.14 42.58 -20.03
CA PRO A 96 29.02 42.29 -21.16
C PRO A 96 29.77 40.95 -21.10
N ALA A 97 30.37 40.64 -22.24
CA ALA A 97 31.01 39.39 -22.61
C ALA A 97 32.44 39.18 -22.06
N ALA A 98 32.96 37.98 -22.40
CA ALA A 98 34.33 37.68 -22.86
C ALA A 98 35.37 37.06 -21.90
N SER A 99 35.69 35.79 -22.16
CA SER A 99 37.05 35.20 -22.33
C SER A 99 36.84 33.71 -22.74
N LYS A 100 37.30 33.15 -23.88
CA LYS A 100 38.69 32.87 -24.35
C LYS A 100 39.52 32.16 -23.26
N SER A 101 40.27 31.08 -23.45
CA SER A 101 40.59 30.15 -24.58
C SER A 101 41.31 28.89 -23.97
N ASN A 102 41.78 27.83 -24.65
CA ASN A 102 42.05 27.58 -26.08
C ASN A 102 42.11 26.06 -26.44
N THR A 103 42.47 25.77 -27.71
CA THR A 103 43.11 24.59 -28.36
C THR A 103 44.04 23.67 -27.52
N LEU A 104 44.43 22.42 -27.89
CA LEU A 104 44.64 21.70 -29.18
C LEU A 104 44.07 20.25 -29.11
N ALA A 105 43.62 19.56 -30.18
CA ALA A 105 44.36 18.86 -31.28
C ALA A 105 45.43 17.84 -30.79
N ALA A 106 45.63 16.63 -31.35
CA ALA A 106 45.30 16.02 -32.65
C ALA A 106 44.84 14.53 -32.45
N ASP A 107 44.05 13.87 -33.31
CA ASP A 107 44.40 13.18 -34.59
C ASP A 107 45.41 12.01 -34.36
N THR A 108 45.31 10.79 -34.91
CA THR A 108 44.92 10.41 -36.29
C THR A 108 44.21 9.05 -36.46
N SER A 109 43.59 8.93 -37.64
CA SER A 109 43.04 7.77 -38.38
C SER A 109 43.65 6.35 -38.23
N ASN A 110 42.82 5.32 -38.50
CA ASN A 110 42.89 4.51 -39.74
C ASN A 110 41.80 3.42 -39.82
N ASP A 111 40.91 3.57 -40.82
CA ASP A 111 40.36 2.48 -41.65
C ASP A 111 41.43 2.10 -42.73
N PRO A 112 41.32 1.06 -43.61
CA PRO A 112 40.08 0.57 -44.26
C PRO A 112 39.98 -0.95 -44.63
N ALA A 113 38.80 -1.36 -45.16
CA ALA A 113 38.57 -2.29 -46.30
C ALA A 113 39.08 -3.78 -46.24
N SER A 114 38.56 -4.76 -47.00
CA SER A 114 37.30 -5.01 -47.74
C SER A 114 37.28 -6.48 -48.28
N HIS A 115 36.26 -6.87 -49.07
CA HIS A 115 36.04 -8.15 -49.82
C HIS A 115 35.15 -9.19 -49.07
N ASN A 116 33.98 -9.60 -49.61
CA ASN A 116 33.65 -10.35 -50.85
C ASN A 116 34.01 -11.85 -50.72
N ASN A 117 33.20 -12.86 -51.11
CA ASN A 117 31.90 -12.89 -51.83
C ASN A 117 31.26 -14.31 -51.75
N THR A 118 30.05 -14.50 -52.33
CA THR A 118 29.51 -15.75 -52.96
C THR A 118 29.24 -17.00 -52.06
N ASP A 119 28.23 -17.87 -52.27
CA ASP A 119 27.10 -17.92 -53.23
C ASP A 119 25.95 -18.83 -52.72
N ASP A 120 24.77 -18.72 -53.35
CA ASP A 120 23.67 -19.68 -53.64
C ASP A 120 23.45 -20.95 -52.76
N THR A 121 22.24 -21.39 -52.42
CA THR A 121 21.14 -21.81 -53.34
C THR A 121 19.79 -22.01 -52.60
N ASP A 122 18.67 -21.82 -53.31
CA ASP A 122 17.40 -22.62 -53.38
C ASP A 122 16.80 -23.36 -52.14
N ASN A 123 15.49 -23.60 -52.01
CA ASN A 123 14.21 -23.11 -52.57
C ASN A 123 13.06 -23.86 -51.80
N VAL A 124 11.78 -23.62 -52.15
CA VAL A 124 10.57 -24.41 -51.80
C VAL A 124 9.92 -24.14 -50.43
N ASP A 125 9.12 -23.07 -50.42
CA ASP A 125 7.65 -23.14 -50.36
C ASP A 125 6.96 -24.20 -49.46
N ASN A 126 6.22 -23.74 -48.44
CA ASN A 126 4.85 -24.22 -48.24
C ASN A 126 3.97 -23.19 -47.50
N THR A 127 2.67 -23.26 -47.76
CA THR A 127 1.67 -22.20 -47.59
C THR A 127 0.81 -22.30 -46.31
N ASN A 128 0.09 -21.22 -45.99
CA ASN A 128 -1.18 -21.15 -45.22
C ASN A 128 -1.12 -21.45 -43.69
N ASP A 129 -1.92 -20.84 -42.80
CA ASP A 129 -2.82 -19.66 -42.79
C ASP A 129 -2.67 -19.05 -41.36
N ALA A 130 -2.46 -17.76 -41.14
CA ALA A 130 -3.48 -16.70 -41.12
C ALA A 130 -4.72 -17.02 -40.24
N ASP A 131 -4.72 -16.54 -38.99
CA ASP A 131 -5.92 -15.88 -38.44
C ASP A 131 -5.58 -14.92 -37.28
N ASP A 132 -6.28 -13.79 -37.25
CA ASP A 132 -5.92 -12.58 -36.52
C ASP A 132 -6.51 -12.48 -35.10
N ALA A 133 -5.80 -11.79 -34.20
CA ALA A 133 -6.39 -11.15 -33.01
C ALA A 133 -5.46 -10.08 -32.40
N ASN A 134 -5.03 -9.11 -33.22
CA ASN A 134 -4.56 -7.84 -32.67
C ASN A 134 -5.77 -6.99 -32.23
N ASP A 135 -5.88 -6.68 -30.93
CA ASP A 135 -6.57 -5.46 -30.51
C ASP A 135 -5.76 -4.77 -29.40
N ALA A 136 -5.25 -3.58 -29.75
CA ALA A 136 -4.48 -2.70 -28.89
C ALA A 136 -5.25 -1.38 -28.72
N GLY A 137 -6.21 -1.38 -27.79
CA GLY A 137 -6.94 -0.17 -27.40
C GLY A 137 -6.08 0.77 -26.55
N ASP A 138 -5.50 1.79 -27.18
CA ASP A 138 -4.92 2.96 -26.51
C ASP A 138 -5.95 4.11 -26.39
N ALA A 139 -5.65 5.08 -25.53
CA ALA A 139 -6.32 6.36 -25.33
C ALA A 139 -7.81 6.38 -24.87
N ASN A 140 -8.02 6.89 -23.66
CA ASN A 140 -8.56 8.24 -23.49
C ASN A 140 -8.51 8.69 -22.01
N ASP A 141 -7.55 9.56 -21.68
CA ASP A 141 -7.69 10.56 -20.61
C ASP A 141 -8.03 11.88 -21.30
N ALA A 142 -9.09 12.57 -20.87
CA ALA A 142 -9.34 13.98 -21.20
C ALA A 142 -10.16 14.63 -20.07
N ASP A 143 -9.63 15.73 -19.53
CA ASP A 143 -10.43 16.70 -18.78
C ASP A 143 -11.36 17.43 -19.75
N ASP A 144 -12.63 17.65 -19.38
CA ASP A 144 -13.28 18.92 -19.70
C ASP A 144 -14.33 19.30 -18.64
N ALA A 145 -14.51 20.60 -18.47
CA ALA A 145 -15.51 21.20 -17.61
C ALA A 145 -16.75 21.61 -18.42
N SER A 146 -17.91 21.64 -17.76
CA SER A 146 -19.18 22.15 -18.27
C SER A 146 -19.82 21.42 -19.48
N LEU A 147 -20.87 20.65 -19.19
CA LEU A 147 -22.23 21.00 -19.63
C LEU A 147 -23.26 20.32 -18.72
N HIS A 148 -24.44 20.92 -18.56
CA HIS A 148 -25.42 20.50 -17.55
C HIS A 148 -26.13 19.17 -17.88
N SER A 149 -26.07 18.22 -16.96
CA SER A 149 -27.09 17.18 -16.76
C SER A 149 -27.23 16.86 -15.28
N SER A 150 -28.34 17.30 -14.67
CA SER A 150 -28.59 17.20 -13.23
C SER A 150 -28.98 15.78 -12.80
N THR A 151 -28.01 14.87 -12.81
CA THR A 151 -28.09 13.66 -11.97
C THR A 151 -27.64 14.01 -10.55
N HIS A 152 -28.58 14.06 -9.60
CA HIS A 152 -28.25 14.19 -8.18
C HIS A 152 -27.43 12.98 -7.72
N LYS A 153 -26.10 13.10 -7.74
CA LYS A 153 -25.23 12.24 -6.92
C LYS A 153 -25.54 12.54 -5.46
N LEU A 154 -26.34 11.67 -4.82
CA LEU A 154 -26.49 11.69 -3.36
C LEU A 154 -25.09 11.67 -2.72
N PRO A 155 -24.78 12.57 -1.78
CA PRO A 155 -23.51 12.54 -1.08
C PRO A 155 -23.40 11.20 -0.35
N THR A 156 -22.45 10.37 -0.78
CA THR A 156 -22.35 8.99 -0.27
C THR A 156 -21.63 9.02 1.08
N VAL A 157 -22.42 9.20 2.14
CA VAL A 157 -21.93 9.37 3.51
C VAL A 157 -21.13 8.13 3.93
N ILE A 158 -19.81 8.29 4.09
CA ILE A 158 -18.94 7.24 4.61
C ILE A 158 -19.32 7.00 6.08
N THR A 159 -19.76 5.78 6.37
CA THR A 159 -20.11 5.33 7.71
C THR A 159 -18.87 5.34 8.59
N SER A 160 -18.95 6.05 9.72
CA SER A 160 -17.98 5.95 10.80
C SER A 160 -18.30 4.79 11.73
N LEU A 161 -17.27 4.21 12.35
CA LEU A 161 -17.38 3.22 13.41
C LEU A 161 -16.68 3.70 14.66
N THR A 162 -17.21 3.36 15.84
CA THR A 162 -16.47 3.44 17.09
C THR A 162 -15.33 2.43 17.12
N ALA A 163 -14.33 2.65 17.99
CA ALA A 163 -13.25 1.70 18.20
C ALA A 163 -13.77 0.33 18.68
N GLU A 164 -14.77 0.34 19.56
CA GLU A 164 -15.50 -0.82 20.06
C GLU A 164 -16.16 -1.63 18.94
N GLU A 165 -16.85 -0.98 17.98
CA GLU A 165 -17.48 -1.67 16.84
C GLU A 165 -16.45 -2.32 15.92
N LYS A 166 -15.35 -1.62 15.58
CA LYS A 166 -14.25 -2.20 14.80
C LYS A 166 -13.63 -3.41 15.49
N SER A 167 -13.31 -3.26 16.78
CA SER A 167 -12.75 -4.31 17.62
C SER A 167 -13.66 -5.53 17.71
N THR A 168 -14.97 -5.30 17.83
CA THR A 168 -15.99 -6.36 17.86
C THR A 168 -16.11 -7.06 16.51
N LEU A 169 -16.17 -6.32 15.38
CA LEU A 169 -16.19 -6.89 14.03
C LEU A 169 -15.00 -7.84 13.79
N LEU A 170 -13.78 -7.37 14.08
CA LEU A 170 -12.54 -8.14 13.90
C LEU A 170 -12.48 -9.37 14.82
N THR A 171 -12.86 -9.21 16.09
CA THR A 171 -12.83 -10.31 17.08
C THR A 171 -13.88 -11.37 16.76
N THR A 172 -15.10 -10.98 16.39
CA THR A 172 -16.17 -11.91 16.00
C THR A 172 -15.87 -12.61 14.67
N PHE A 173 -15.29 -11.91 13.69
CA PHE A 173 -14.77 -12.54 12.47
C PHE A 173 -13.75 -13.64 12.79
N ALA A 174 -12.78 -13.35 13.66
CA ALA A 174 -11.77 -14.32 14.08
C ALA A 174 -12.38 -15.54 14.79
N GLN A 175 -13.44 -15.35 15.60
CA GLN A 175 -14.18 -16.44 16.24
C GLN A 175 -14.94 -17.31 15.22
N LEU A 176 -15.59 -16.70 14.23
CA LEU A 176 -16.28 -17.43 13.15
C LEU A 176 -15.29 -18.24 12.31
N LEU A 177 -14.14 -17.64 11.98
CA LEU A 177 -13.08 -18.32 11.23
C LEU A 177 -12.47 -19.47 12.04
N LYS A 178 -12.24 -19.27 13.35
CA LYS A 178 -11.78 -20.33 14.27
C LYS A 178 -12.74 -21.52 14.28
N LYS A 179 -14.05 -21.27 14.30
CA LYS A 179 -15.12 -22.27 14.28
C LYS A 179 -15.40 -22.88 12.89
N GLU A 180 -14.78 -22.37 11.82
CA GLU A 180 -15.15 -22.71 10.42
C GLU A 180 -16.66 -22.57 10.18
N ALA A 181 -17.23 -21.48 10.68
CA ALA A 181 -18.65 -21.19 10.56
C ALA A 181 -19.08 -21.10 9.08
N LYS A 182 -20.27 -21.62 8.77
CA LYS A 182 -20.84 -21.58 7.40
C LYS A 182 -21.04 -20.14 6.93
N SER A 183 -21.01 -19.92 5.61
CA SER A 183 -21.24 -18.63 4.93
C SER A 183 -22.41 -17.80 5.50
N LYS A 184 -23.55 -18.43 5.81
CA LYS A 184 -24.72 -17.76 6.44
C LYS A 184 -24.36 -17.03 7.75
N ALA A 185 -23.43 -17.53 8.55
CA ALA A 185 -23.01 -16.87 9.79
C ALA A 185 -22.26 -15.56 9.52
N TYR A 186 -21.53 -15.45 8.40
CA TYR A 186 -20.89 -14.21 7.97
C TYR A 186 -21.90 -13.18 7.43
N ALA A 187 -23.03 -13.63 6.87
CA ALA A 187 -24.11 -12.72 6.50
C ALA A 187 -24.73 -12.08 7.77
N THR A 188 -25.02 -12.89 8.78
CA THR A 188 -25.52 -12.39 10.08
C THR A 188 -24.49 -11.52 10.80
N TRP A 189 -23.20 -11.86 10.75
CA TRP A 189 -22.10 -11.08 11.33
C TRP A 189 -22.06 -9.64 10.81
N LEU A 190 -22.09 -9.46 9.50
CA LEU A 190 -22.02 -8.13 8.90
C LEU A 190 -23.24 -7.26 9.25
N THR A 191 -24.41 -7.88 9.46
CA THR A 191 -25.62 -7.19 9.93
C THR A 191 -25.74 -7.07 11.46
N SER A 192 -24.94 -7.82 12.23
CA SER A 192 -25.04 -7.86 13.71
C SER A 192 -24.52 -6.60 14.39
N ILE A 193 -23.73 -5.83 13.64
CA ILE A 193 -23.31 -4.48 14.00
C ILE A 193 -23.92 -3.62 12.90
N THR A 194 -24.97 -2.90 13.24
CA THR A 194 -25.46 -1.74 12.49
C THR A 194 -24.99 -0.50 13.23
N PRO A 195 -24.60 0.58 12.52
CA PRO A 195 -24.43 1.86 13.18
C PRO A 195 -25.83 2.24 13.66
N LEU A 196 -26.03 2.34 14.96
CA LEU A 196 -27.33 2.69 15.51
C LEU A 196 -27.76 4.02 14.89
N GLU A 197 -28.83 4.01 14.09
CA GLU A 197 -29.45 5.23 13.60
C GLU A 197 -29.93 6.03 14.81
N LYS A 198 -29.12 7.00 15.23
CA LYS A 198 -29.50 8.07 16.18
C LYS A 198 -30.39 9.06 15.43
N SER A 199 -31.55 8.59 14.95
CA SER A 199 -32.54 9.36 14.22
C SER A 199 -33.93 8.74 14.40
N GLN A 200 -34.93 9.54 14.75
CA GLN A 200 -36.27 9.09 15.14
C GLN A 200 -37.21 8.81 13.94
N HIS A 201 -36.72 8.17 12.87
CA HIS A 201 -37.53 7.96 11.65
C HIS A 201 -37.62 6.50 11.22
N LYS A 202 -38.84 6.12 10.81
CA LYS A 202 -39.25 4.76 10.43
C LYS A 202 -38.71 4.33 9.06
N GLN A 203 -37.39 4.22 8.91
CA GLN A 203 -36.79 3.51 7.78
C GLN A 203 -36.12 2.21 8.27
N PRO A 204 -36.06 1.16 7.44
CA PRO A 204 -35.29 -0.04 7.79
C PRO A 204 -33.81 0.35 7.87
N PRO A 205 -33.06 -0.12 8.89
CA PRO A 205 -31.71 0.37 9.15
C PRO A 205 -30.80 0.12 7.95
N LEU A 206 -30.23 1.20 7.40
CA LEU A 206 -29.27 1.15 6.31
C LEU A 206 -28.02 0.38 6.77
N PRO A 207 -27.68 -0.78 6.15
CA PRO A 207 -26.62 -1.64 6.71
C PRO A 207 -25.21 -1.06 6.50
N ILE A 208 -24.21 -1.59 7.22
CA ILE A 208 -22.79 -1.19 7.11
C ILE A 208 -22.25 -1.49 5.71
N TYR A 209 -22.38 -0.51 4.82
CA TYR A 209 -22.08 -0.65 3.39
C TYR A 209 -21.12 0.41 2.86
N GLN A 210 -20.63 1.33 3.69
CA GLN A 210 -19.83 2.48 3.25
C GLN A 210 -18.64 2.78 4.20
N LEU A 211 -17.83 1.78 4.56
CA LEU A 211 -16.66 1.96 5.44
C LEU A 211 -15.44 2.57 4.72
N SER A 212 -15.24 2.22 3.44
CA SER A 212 -14.15 2.69 2.60
C SER A 212 -14.60 3.78 1.62
N PRO A 213 -13.74 4.75 1.24
CA PRO A 213 -13.98 5.58 0.06
C PRO A 213 -13.94 4.78 -1.26
N ASN A 214 -13.39 3.56 -1.27
CA ASN A 214 -13.43 2.69 -2.44
C ASN A 214 -14.75 1.88 -2.46
N PRO A 215 -15.67 2.11 -3.43
CA PRO A 215 -16.95 1.40 -3.49
C PRO A 215 -16.78 -0.12 -3.73
N HIS A 216 -15.64 -0.57 -4.25
CA HIS A 216 -15.36 -1.99 -4.47
C HIS A 216 -14.90 -2.72 -3.20
N GLU A 217 -14.23 -2.04 -2.27
CA GLU A 217 -13.93 -2.59 -0.93
C GLU A 217 -15.23 -2.73 -0.12
N ASN A 218 -16.12 -1.74 -0.21
CA ASN A 218 -17.47 -1.80 0.33
C ASN A 218 -18.30 -2.96 -0.26
N LYS A 219 -18.20 -3.20 -1.57
CA LYS A 219 -18.84 -4.36 -2.21
C LYS A 219 -18.22 -5.68 -1.77
N LEU A 220 -16.89 -5.75 -1.62
CA LEU A 220 -16.21 -6.95 -1.12
C LEU A 220 -16.63 -7.28 0.32
N LEU A 221 -16.79 -6.26 1.17
CA LEU A 221 -17.30 -6.42 2.53
C LEU A 221 -18.71 -7.06 2.52
N ARG A 222 -19.62 -6.60 1.65
CA ARG A 222 -20.93 -7.23 1.45
C ARG A 222 -20.85 -8.68 0.98
N GLU A 223 -19.91 -8.98 0.09
CA GLU A 223 -19.66 -10.33 -0.44
C GLU A 223 -18.80 -11.22 0.48
N THR A 224 -18.55 -10.82 1.74
CA THR A 224 -17.86 -11.67 2.72
C THR A 224 -18.49 -13.08 2.86
N PRO A 225 -19.83 -13.27 2.85
CA PRO A 225 -20.42 -14.61 2.88
C PRO A 225 -19.98 -15.50 1.72
N THR A 226 -19.93 -14.94 0.51
CA THR A 226 -19.48 -15.60 -0.73
C THR A 226 -17.98 -15.91 -0.67
N LEU A 227 -17.15 -14.93 -0.28
CA LEU A 227 -15.72 -15.10 -0.07
C LEU A 227 -15.40 -16.18 0.96
N MET A 228 -16.15 -16.24 2.06
CA MET A 228 -15.97 -17.25 3.10
C MET A 228 -16.48 -18.63 2.66
N GLN A 229 -17.46 -18.72 1.75
CA GLN A 229 -17.80 -19.99 1.09
C GLN A 229 -16.63 -20.51 0.25
N ILE A 230 -15.98 -19.65 -0.54
CA ILE A 230 -14.78 -20.01 -1.31
C ILE A 230 -13.68 -20.50 -0.37
N TYR A 231 -13.41 -19.80 0.73
CA TYR A 231 -12.45 -20.24 1.74
C TYR A 231 -12.77 -21.63 2.32
N LEU A 232 -14.05 -21.92 2.63
CA LEU A 232 -14.45 -23.22 3.15
C LEU A 232 -14.34 -24.35 2.11
N ASN A 233 -14.49 -24.02 0.82
CA ASN A 233 -14.33 -24.95 -0.30
C ASN A 233 -12.85 -25.27 -0.62
N LEU A 234 -11.89 -24.48 -0.12
CA LEU A 234 -10.46 -24.75 -0.35
C LEU A 234 -10.05 -26.13 0.25
N PRO A 235 -9.13 -26.86 -0.41
CA PRO A 235 -8.54 -28.07 0.15
C PRO A 235 -7.96 -27.89 1.56
N ASN A 236 -8.16 -28.89 2.42
CA ASN A 236 -7.77 -28.88 3.83
C ASN A 236 -6.32 -28.40 4.12
N PRO A 237 -5.28 -28.76 3.34
CA PRO A 237 -3.92 -28.24 3.56
C PRO A 237 -3.86 -26.71 3.46
N TYR A 238 -4.54 -26.12 2.48
CA TYR A 238 -4.57 -24.67 2.30
C TYR A 238 -5.38 -23.97 3.40
N ARG A 239 -6.54 -24.51 3.78
CA ARG A 239 -7.34 -23.96 4.90
C ARG A 239 -6.51 -23.93 6.19
N LYS A 240 -5.74 -24.97 6.49
CA LYS A 240 -4.84 -25.01 7.66
C LYS A 240 -3.79 -23.90 7.62
N ILE A 241 -3.12 -23.67 6.48
CA ILE A 241 -2.11 -22.61 6.32
C ILE A 241 -2.72 -21.21 6.48
N LEU A 242 -3.91 -20.97 5.91
CA LEU A 242 -4.57 -19.67 5.95
C LEU A 242 -5.16 -19.33 7.34
N LYS A 243 -5.73 -20.31 8.04
CA LYS A 243 -6.57 -20.11 9.24
C LYS A 243 -5.86 -19.36 10.36
N ALA A 244 -4.70 -19.86 10.82
CA ALA A 244 -4.03 -19.30 11.99
C ALA A 244 -3.45 -17.89 11.76
N PRO A 245 -2.79 -17.59 10.62
CA PRO A 245 -2.32 -16.23 10.33
C PRO A 245 -3.46 -15.21 10.15
N ILE A 246 -4.58 -15.58 9.52
CA ILE A 246 -5.73 -14.65 9.38
C ILE A 246 -6.39 -14.36 10.74
N ILE A 247 -6.55 -15.38 11.60
CA ILE A 247 -7.02 -15.18 12.99
C ILE A 247 -6.05 -14.25 13.74
N THR A 248 -4.74 -14.45 13.57
CA THR A 248 -3.69 -13.61 14.19
C THR A 248 -3.74 -12.16 13.69
N MET A 249 -4.02 -11.93 12.41
CA MET A 249 -4.22 -10.61 11.83
C MET A 249 -5.44 -9.91 12.47
N ALA A 250 -6.63 -10.52 12.40
CA ALA A 250 -7.86 -9.93 12.90
C ALA A 250 -7.80 -9.62 14.41
N THR A 251 -7.37 -10.59 15.23
CA THR A 251 -7.22 -10.39 16.68
C THR A 251 -6.12 -9.40 17.03
N GLY A 252 -5.02 -9.37 16.27
CA GLY A 252 -3.95 -8.42 16.45
C GLY A 252 -4.35 -6.99 16.13
N MET A 253 -5.11 -6.77 15.04
CA MET A 253 -5.70 -5.48 14.68
C MET A 253 -6.65 -4.99 15.78
N SER A 254 -7.60 -5.82 16.23
CA SER A 254 -8.47 -5.49 17.38
C SER A 254 -7.68 -5.09 18.63
N THR A 255 -6.60 -5.82 18.96
CA THR A 255 -5.73 -5.48 20.11
C THR A 255 -5.10 -4.10 19.99
N PHE A 256 -4.71 -3.67 18.78
CA PHE A 256 -4.16 -2.32 18.54
C PHE A 256 -5.26 -1.25 18.60
N ILE A 257 -6.47 -1.53 18.09
CA ILE A 257 -7.61 -0.61 18.20
C ILE A 257 -7.95 -0.37 19.68
N GLU A 258 -8.15 -1.43 20.47
CA GLU A 258 -8.46 -1.34 21.91
C GLU A 258 -7.38 -0.57 22.69
N ARG A 259 -6.10 -0.81 22.37
CA ARG A 259 -4.97 -0.13 23.02
C ARG A 259 -4.97 1.38 22.79
N TYR A 260 -5.46 1.83 21.64
CA TYR A 260 -5.36 3.23 21.20
C TYR A 260 -6.70 3.97 21.14
N LYS A 261 -7.82 3.35 21.54
CA LYS A 261 -9.16 3.92 21.40
C LYS A 261 -9.41 5.24 22.16
N HIS A 262 -8.69 5.46 23.26
CA HIS A 262 -8.79 6.70 24.04
C HIS A 262 -7.80 7.79 23.54
N ASN A 263 -7.03 7.52 22.48
CA ASN A 263 -6.11 8.48 21.90
C ASN A 263 -6.74 9.19 20.69
N SER A 264 -6.97 10.50 20.83
CA SER A 264 -7.38 11.38 19.72
C SER A 264 -6.38 11.38 18.56
N PHE A 265 -5.10 11.16 18.84
CA PHE A 265 -4.06 10.92 17.83
C PHE A 265 -3.17 9.74 18.25
N LYS A 266 -3.18 8.68 17.45
CA LYS A 266 -2.60 7.37 17.74
C LYS A 266 -1.14 7.34 17.31
N VAL A 267 -0.23 7.04 18.24
CA VAL A 267 1.22 7.03 17.97
C VAL A 267 1.88 5.84 18.64
N LEU A 268 2.64 5.05 17.88
CA LEU A 268 3.36 3.91 18.43
C LEU A 268 4.42 4.34 19.45
N SER A 269 4.58 3.57 20.51
CA SER A 269 5.43 3.92 21.65
C SER A 269 6.91 3.63 21.37
N SER A 270 7.18 2.45 20.81
CA SER A 270 8.54 1.87 20.69
C SER A 270 8.80 1.17 19.36
N GLN A 271 10.07 0.92 19.05
CA GLN A 271 10.47 0.13 17.89
C GLN A 271 9.98 -1.33 17.98
N ARG A 272 9.89 -1.89 19.20
CA ARG A 272 9.31 -3.22 19.45
C ARG A 272 7.83 -3.27 19.06
N GLU A 273 7.10 -2.21 19.33
CA GLU A 273 5.68 -2.10 19.01
C GLU A 273 5.45 -1.95 17.50
N LEU A 274 6.23 -1.13 16.80
CA LEU A 274 6.22 -1.07 15.32
C LEU A 274 6.55 -2.44 14.70
N THR A 275 7.57 -3.13 15.22
CA THR A 275 7.90 -4.51 14.80
C THR A 275 6.72 -5.47 15.01
N LYS A 276 6.02 -5.38 16.15
CA LYS A 276 4.84 -6.21 16.44
C LYS A 276 3.66 -5.88 15.53
N TYR A 277 3.40 -4.60 15.26
CA TYR A 277 2.38 -4.15 14.31
C TYR A 277 2.64 -4.70 12.91
N CYS A 278 3.84 -4.47 12.36
CA CYS A 278 4.24 -5.03 11.06
C CYS A 278 4.15 -6.56 11.02
N SER A 279 4.45 -7.26 12.13
CA SER A 279 4.31 -8.71 12.22
C SER A 279 2.85 -9.19 12.18
N ILE A 280 1.88 -8.37 12.61
CA ILE A 280 0.45 -8.69 12.59
C ILE A 280 -0.12 -8.43 11.19
N VAL A 281 0.09 -7.24 10.62
CA VAL A 281 -0.61 -6.82 9.38
C VAL A 281 0.08 -7.29 8.10
N ALA A 282 1.40 -7.50 8.13
CA ALA A 282 2.16 -7.99 6.97
C ALA A 282 2.89 -9.32 7.25
N GLY A 283 3.36 -9.55 8.48
CA GLY A 283 4.09 -10.77 8.85
C GLY A 283 3.23 -12.04 8.69
N THR A 284 1.95 -11.98 9.05
CA THR A 284 0.97 -13.05 8.84
C THR A 284 0.81 -13.43 7.36
N VAL A 285 0.74 -12.45 6.46
CA VAL A 285 0.74 -12.67 5.00
C VAL A 285 2.06 -13.29 4.55
N GLY A 286 3.18 -12.84 5.11
CA GLY A 286 4.50 -13.46 4.92
C GLY A 286 4.53 -14.94 5.32
N THR A 287 3.92 -15.30 6.45
CA THR A 287 3.76 -16.70 6.90
C THR A 287 2.92 -17.50 5.90
N ILE A 288 1.71 -17.02 5.52
CA ILE A 288 0.85 -17.72 4.54
C ILE A 288 1.63 -18.03 3.25
N LEU A 289 2.31 -17.03 2.69
CA LEU A 289 3.07 -17.18 1.45
C LEU A 289 4.26 -18.13 1.63
N THR A 290 5.01 -18.02 2.73
CA THR A 290 6.18 -18.87 3.00
C THR A 290 5.77 -20.32 3.17
N ASP A 291 4.71 -20.60 3.93
CA ASP A 291 4.21 -21.95 4.17
C ASP A 291 3.67 -22.58 2.88
N LEU A 292 2.93 -21.82 2.05
CA LEU A 292 2.47 -22.27 0.73
C LEU A 292 3.63 -22.60 -0.22
N PHE A 293 4.63 -21.73 -0.31
CA PHE A 293 5.78 -21.94 -1.21
C PHE A 293 6.67 -23.09 -0.71
N SER A 294 6.75 -23.29 0.60
CA SER A 294 7.50 -24.38 1.23
C SER A 294 6.96 -25.77 0.86
N LEU A 295 5.68 -25.91 0.52
CA LEU A 295 5.08 -27.18 0.07
C LEU A 295 5.79 -27.79 -1.17
N LYS A 296 6.53 -26.99 -1.94
CA LYS A 296 7.25 -27.43 -3.16
C LYS A 296 8.78 -27.41 -3.00
N ILE A 297 9.29 -27.24 -1.79
CA ILE A 297 10.73 -27.09 -1.51
C ILE A 297 11.17 -28.17 -0.52
N THR A 298 11.98 -29.12 -1.00
CA THR A 298 12.53 -30.24 -0.20
C THR A 298 13.86 -29.92 0.48
N ASP A 299 14.57 -28.88 0.02
CA ASP A 299 15.86 -28.44 0.54
C ASP A 299 15.68 -27.70 1.89
N ALA A 300 16.08 -28.36 2.97
CA ALA A 300 15.97 -27.83 4.33
C ALA A 300 16.78 -26.54 4.58
N ALA A 301 17.91 -26.34 3.88
CA ALA A 301 18.70 -25.11 3.99
C ALA A 301 17.98 -23.92 3.32
N ARG A 302 17.30 -24.16 2.19
CA ARG A 302 16.40 -23.17 1.57
C ARG A 302 15.19 -22.87 2.45
N LEU A 303 14.52 -23.89 3.00
CA LEU A 303 13.39 -23.69 3.91
C LEU A 303 13.78 -22.81 5.11
N LYS A 304 14.89 -23.12 5.79
CA LYS A 304 15.42 -22.32 6.89
C LYS A 304 15.78 -20.88 6.45
N THR A 305 16.32 -20.71 5.24
CA THR A 305 16.61 -19.39 4.67
C THR A 305 15.33 -18.59 4.41
N LEU A 306 14.27 -19.22 3.88
CA LEU A 306 12.97 -18.57 3.65
C LEU A 306 12.34 -18.16 4.99
N GLN A 307 12.23 -19.10 5.94
CA GLN A 307 11.66 -18.86 7.27
C GLN A 307 12.37 -17.71 8.00
N ASN A 308 13.71 -17.70 8.02
CA ASN A 308 14.49 -16.64 8.68
C ASN A 308 14.31 -15.26 8.03
N ASN A 309 14.06 -15.19 6.72
CA ASN A 309 13.96 -13.92 5.99
C ASN A 309 12.52 -13.45 5.74
N ALA A 310 11.50 -14.30 5.93
CA ALA A 310 10.08 -13.95 5.75
C ALA A 310 9.63 -12.75 6.61
N PRO A 311 9.98 -12.65 7.91
CA PRO A 311 9.62 -11.48 8.72
C PRO A 311 10.23 -10.18 8.19
N HIS A 312 11.48 -10.26 7.71
CA HIS A 312 12.16 -9.11 7.12
C HIS A 312 11.53 -8.72 5.78
N PHE A 313 11.06 -9.68 4.97
CA PHE A 313 10.34 -9.38 3.73
C PHE A 313 9.06 -8.59 4.03
N ALA A 314 8.23 -9.10 4.95
CA ALA A 314 7.01 -8.43 5.38
C ALA A 314 7.30 -7.01 5.91
N GLN A 315 8.34 -6.86 6.74
CA GLN A 315 8.77 -5.55 7.25
C GLN A 315 9.28 -4.62 6.15
N ALA A 316 9.98 -5.13 5.13
CA ALA A 316 10.44 -4.30 4.01
C ALA A 316 9.27 -3.63 3.28
N LEU A 317 8.22 -4.40 2.99
CA LEU A 317 7.02 -3.88 2.32
C LEU A 317 6.22 -2.95 3.25
N GLN A 318 5.97 -3.37 4.49
CA GLN A 318 5.12 -2.60 5.41
C GLN A 318 5.78 -1.30 5.87
N LEU A 319 7.08 -1.29 6.17
CA LEU A 319 7.80 -0.06 6.52
C LEU A 319 7.90 0.89 5.32
N THR A 320 8.03 0.36 4.09
CA THR A 320 7.95 1.19 2.88
C THR A 320 6.58 1.86 2.77
N ASN A 321 5.49 1.13 2.98
CA ASN A 321 4.13 1.70 2.96
C ASN A 321 3.93 2.72 4.08
N ILE A 322 4.27 2.42 5.34
CA ILE A 322 4.17 3.36 6.48
C ILE A 322 4.87 4.70 6.20
N VAL A 323 6.04 4.68 5.56
CA VAL A 323 6.76 5.92 5.22
C VAL A 323 6.18 6.64 4.01
N LYS A 324 5.60 5.89 3.06
CA LYS A 324 5.04 6.38 1.79
C LYS A 324 3.63 6.94 1.92
N ASP A 325 2.80 6.29 2.74
CA ASP A 325 1.37 6.56 2.95
C ASP A 325 1.10 7.40 4.21
N PHE A 326 2.15 7.82 4.94
CA PHE A 326 2.05 8.67 6.13
C PHE A 326 1.07 9.88 5.99
N PRO A 327 1.04 10.64 4.88
CA PRO A 327 0.04 11.70 4.70
C PRO A 327 -1.41 11.21 4.77
N THR A 328 -1.69 10.00 4.25
CA THR A 328 -2.99 9.34 4.33
C THR A 328 -3.26 8.84 5.76
N ASP A 329 -2.28 8.21 6.41
CA ASP A 329 -2.39 7.72 7.79
C ASP A 329 -2.71 8.88 8.77
N GLN A 330 -2.15 10.06 8.54
CA GLN A 330 -2.44 11.26 9.32
C GLN A 330 -3.91 11.67 9.23
N THR A 331 -4.59 11.50 8.08
CA THR A 331 -6.05 11.76 7.96
C THR A 331 -6.89 10.81 8.82
N ARG A 332 -6.34 9.63 9.13
CA ARG A 332 -6.91 8.63 10.05
C ARG A 332 -6.44 8.81 11.50
N ARG A 333 -5.74 9.92 11.77
CA ARG A 333 -5.16 10.27 13.09
C ARG A 333 -4.12 9.26 13.58
N TRP A 334 -3.39 8.63 12.67
CA TRP A 334 -2.31 7.66 12.96
C TRP A 334 -0.92 8.21 12.65
N LEU A 335 0.06 7.80 13.48
CA LEU A 335 1.49 7.92 13.22
C LEU A 335 2.20 6.63 13.67
N TYR A 336 2.51 5.77 12.71
CA TYR A 336 3.20 4.50 12.98
C TYR A 336 4.70 4.66 13.29
N ILE A 337 5.29 5.84 13.06
CA ILE A 337 6.69 6.13 13.44
C ILE A 337 6.77 6.25 14.98
N PRO A 338 7.58 5.44 15.69
CA PRO A 338 7.54 5.38 17.15
C PRO A 338 8.01 6.66 17.83
N ARG A 339 7.38 7.01 18.97
CA ARG A 339 7.83 8.09 19.87
C ARG A 339 9.29 7.92 20.30
N GLU A 340 9.73 6.69 20.58
CA GLU A 340 11.13 6.34 20.84
C GLU A 340 12.07 6.80 19.72
N LEU A 341 11.69 6.57 18.45
CA LEU A 341 12.50 6.90 17.28
C LEU A 341 12.49 8.42 17.00
N LEU A 342 11.37 9.10 17.23
CA LEU A 342 11.29 10.56 17.21
C LEU A 342 12.21 11.17 18.27
N LYS A 343 12.13 10.69 19.53
CA LYS A 343 12.97 11.14 20.65
C LYS A 343 14.46 10.94 20.36
N LYS A 344 14.85 9.80 19.76
CA LYS A 344 16.23 9.53 19.32
C LYS A 344 16.77 10.54 18.31
N HIS A 345 15.89 11.22 17.58
CA HIS A 345 16.22 12.29 16.63
C HIS A 345 15.95 13.70 17.16
N ASN A 346 15.71 13.86 18.48
CA ASN A 346 15.37 15.12 19.13
C ASN A 346 14.13 15.79 18.50
N LEU A 347 13.07 14.99 18.31
CA LEU A 347 11.76 15.43 17.82
C LEU A 347 10.66 15.04 18.80
N THR A 348 9.78 15.99 19.11
CA THR A 348 8.42 15.68 19.57
C THR A 348 7.52 15.28 18.38
N VAL A 349 6.36 14.69 18.68
CA VAL A 349 5.33 14.41 17.66
C VAL A 349 4.92 15.71 16.96
N THR A 350 4.64 16.77 17.71
CA THR A 350 4.21 18.06 17.16
C THR A 350 5.27 18.69 16.24
N GLU A 351 6.55 18.67 16.60
CA GLU A 351 7.62 19.20 15.74
C GLU A 351 7.84 18.40 14.47
N PHE A 352 7.61 17.08 14.50
CA PHE A 352 7.62 16.23 13.32
C PHE A 352 6.43 16.57 12.40
N LEU A 353 5.21 16.64 12.95
CA LEU A 353 3.99 16.96 12.22
C LEU A 353 3.95 18.40 11.66
N THR A 354 4.62 19.35 12.33
CA THR A 354 4.73 20.76 11.87
C THR A 354 6.00 21.05 11.08
N ARG A 355 6.92 20.07 10.98
CA ARG A 355 8.26 20.21 10.36
C ARG A 355 9.13 21.33 10.93
N LYS A 356 8.88 21.81 12.15
CA LYS A 356 9.64 22.91 12.81
C LYS A 356 11.16 22.68 12.81
N ASN A 357 11.58 21.42 12.87
CA ASN A 357 12.98 20.98 12.95
C ASN A 357 13.39 20.18 11.68
N PRO A 358 13.65 20.83 10.52
CA PRO A 358 13.78 20.14 9.24
C PRO A 358 15.04 19.26 9.11
N LEU A 359 16.15 19.62 9.78
CA LEU A 359 17.37 18.81 9.78
C LEU A 359 17.19 17.49 10.53
N GLN A 360 16.52 17.55 11.68
CA GLN A 360 16.15 16.41 12.51
C GLN A 360 15.19 15.49 11.74
N CYS A 361 14.18 16.05 11.07
CA CYS A 361 13.27 15.29 10.19
C CYS A 361 14.04 14.57 9.06
N LYS A 362 15.01 15.25 8.42
CA LYS A 362 15.87 14.66 7.39
C LYS A 362 16.76 13.53 7.94
N ASN A 363 17.19 13.62 9.19
CA ASN A 363 17.97 12.58 9.87
C ASN A 363 17.13 11.37 10.26
N LEU A 364 15.91 11.59 10.79
CA LEU A 364 14.91 10.54 11.03
C LEU A 364 14.59 9.78 9.74
N GLN A 365 14.32 10.50 8.65
CA GLN A 365 14.08 9.93 7.32
C GLN A 365 15.24 9.05 6.84
N ARG A 366 16.49 9.48 7.03
CA ARG A 366 17.67 8.66 6.70
C ARG A 366 17.72 7.37 7.52
N THR A 367 17.35 7.40 8.80
CA THR A 367 17.28 6.21 9.65
C THR A 367 16.20 5.23 9.18
N LEU A 368 14.99 5.73 8.89
CA LEU A 368 13.87 4.92 8.37
C LEU A 368 14.24 4.26 7.03
N LEU A 369 14.81 5.02 6.09
CA LEU A 369 15.23 4.50 4.79
C LEU A 369 16.39 3.48 4.90
N LYS A 370 17.31 3.67 5.87
CA LYS A 370 18.35 2.68 6.17
C LYS A 370 17.73 1.37 6.69
N GLN A 371 16.77 1.47 7.62
CA GLN A 371 16.06 0.30 8.14
C GLN A 371 15.32 -0.47 7.02
N ILE A 372 14.51 0.23 6.22
CA ILE A 372 13.83 -0.34 5.05
C ILE A 372 14.83 -1.02 4.11
N THR A 373 15.96 -0.37 3.83
CA THR A 373 17.02 -0.93 2.97
C THR A 373 17.59 -2.24 3.51
N THR A 374 17.84 -2.35 4.81
CA THR A 374 18.27 -3.61 5.44
C THR A 374 17.22 -4.70 5.26
N HIS A 375 15.94 -4.42 5.51
CA HIS A 375 14.87 -5.40 5.30
C HIS A 375 14.73 -5.81 3.83
N LEU A 376 14.90 -4.89 2.87
CA LEU A 376 14.91 -5.18 1.43
C LEU A 376 16.08 -6.11 1.03
N GLN A 377 17.24 -6.02 1.69
CA GLN A 377 18.37 -6.94 1.44
C GLN A 377 18.02 -8.37 1.89
N HIS A 378 17.37 -8.54 3.04
CA HIS A 378 16.85 -9.83 3.48
C HIS A 378 15.73 -10.37 2.58
N ALA A 379 14.86 -9.50 2.06
CA ALA A 379 13.85 -9.86 1.06
C ALA A 379 14.47 -10.36 -0.26
N LEU A 380 15.63 -9.81 -0.67
CA LEU A 380 16.41 -10.36 -1.79
C LEU A 380 16.99 -11.74 -1.46
N ILE A 381 17.48 -11.97 -0.23
CA ILE A 381 17.97 -13.28 0.21
C ILE A 381 16.85 -14.32 0.14
N TYR A 382 15.65 -14.00 0.66
CA TYR A 382 14.45 -14.81 0.52
C TYR A 382 14.13 -15.14 -0.94
N THR A 383 14.07 -14.12 -1.81
CA THR A 383 13.74 -14.29 -3.23
C THR A 383 14.76 -15.17 -3.96
N ARG A 384 16.04 -15.11 -3.57
CA ARG A 384 17.12 -15.96 -4.11
C ARG A 384 17.11 -17.40 -3.56
N ALA A 385 16.53 -17.62 -2.38
CA ALA A 385 16.41 -18.94 -1.76
C ALA A 385 15.34 -19.81 -2.43
N LEU A 386 14.28 -19.20 -2.97
CA LEU A 386 13.34 -19.88 -3.86
C LEU A 386 14.08 -20.49 -5.07
N PRO A 387 13.86 -21.77 -5.43
CA PRO A 387 14.43 -22.40 -6.62
C PRO A 387 14.13 -21.65 -7.92
N HIS A 388 15.14 -21.49 -8.79
CA HIS A 388 15.01 -20.70 -10.02
C HIS A 388 14.32 -21.45 -11.18
N ILE A 389 14.32 -22.78 -11.17
CA ILE A 389 13.63 -23.62 -12.15
C ILE A 389 12.26 -24.06 -11.61
N THR A 390 12.22 -24.80 -10.50
CA THR A 390 10.97 -25.38 -9.97
C THR A 390 10.03 -24.38 -9.27
N SER A 391 10.53 -23.20 -8.88
CA SER A 391 9.76 -22.17 -8.16
C SER A 391 9.87 -20.78 -8.83
N TYR A 392 10.10 -20.72 -10.15
CA TYR A 392 10.23 -19.45 -10.89
C TYR A 392 8.98 -18.54 -10.73
N ARG A 393 7.79 -19.14 -10.65
CA ARG A 393 6.51 -18.45 -10.43
C ARG A 393 6.46 -17.73 -9.07
N HIS A 394 6.93 -18.38 -8.02
CA HIS A 394 7.06 -17.75 -6.69
C HIS A 394 8.13 -16.66 -6.70
N ARG A 395 9.24 -16.86 -7.43
CA ARG A 395 10.27 -15.83 -7.62
C ARG A 395 9.74 -14.58 -8.31
N LEU A 396 8.91 -14.73 -9.36
CA LEU A 396 8.21 -13.61 -10.01
C LEU A 396 7.33 -12.87 -8.99
N PHE A 397 6.48 -13.63 -8.30
CA PHE A 397 5.53 -13.10 -7.32
C PHE A 397 6.21 -12.33 -6.18
N CYS A 398 7.40 -12.75 -5.73
CA CYS A 398 8.20 -12.03 -4.73
C CYS A 398 9.02 -10.87 -5.33
N TRP A 399 9.59 -11.05 -6.53
CA TRP A 399 10.50 -10.07 -7.14
C TRP A 399 9.83 -8.73 -7.46
N ILE A 400 8.61 -8.76 -7.97
CA ILE A 400 7.84 -7.56 -8.34
C ILE A 400 7.61 -6.63 -7.13
N PRO A 401 6.98 -7.06 -6.02
CA PRO A 401 6.78 -6.19 -4.85
C PRO A 401 8.11 -5.77 -4.19
N LEU A 402 9.14 -6.62 -4.21
CA LEU A 402 10.48 -6.27 -3.74
C LEU A 402 11.06 -5.08 -4.52
N ILE A 403 11.02 -5.12 -5.85
CA ILE A 403 11.56 -4.05 -6.69
C ILE A 403 10.70 -2.79 -6.66
N ILE A 404 9.38 -2.91 -6.57
CA ILE A 404 8.48 -1.78 -6.35
C ILE A 404 8.81 -1.08 -5.01
N ALA A 405 9.03 -1.83 -3.94
CA ALA A 405 9.42 -1.27 -2.64
C ALA A 405 10.81 -0.63 -2.68
N ALA A 406 11.79 -1.24 -3.35
CA ALA A 406 13.13 -0.66 -3.54
C ALA A 406 13.10 0.63 -4.40
N ALA A 407 12.29 0.67 -5.47
CA ALA A 407 12.07 1.85 -6.29
C ALA A 407 11.39 2.97 -5.50
N THR A 408 10.38 2.64 -4.69
CA THR A 408 9.69 3.57 -3.78
C THR A 408 10.64 4.12 -2.72
N THR A 409 11.47 3.28 -2.11
CA THR A 409 12.52 3.70 -1.15
C THR A 409 13.51 4.68 -1.79
N LYS A 410 13.88 4.47 -3.06
CA LYS A 410 14.74 5.39 -3.83
C LYS A 410 14.05 6.71 -4.21
N LEU A 411 12.73 6.72 -4.37
CA LEU A 411 11.93 7.94 -4.54
C LEU A 411 11.85 8.73 -3.22
N LEU A 412 11.50 8.06 -2.14
CA LEU A 412 11.47 8.59 -0.77
C LEU A 412 12.84 9.12 -0.31
N ALA A 413 13.96 8.63 -0.85
CA ALA A 413 15.29 9.19 -0.57
C ALA A 413 15.53 10.60 -1.15
N ARG A 414 14.71 11.03 -2.12
CA ARG A 414 14.83 12.34 -2.81
C ARG A 414 13.79 13.36 -2.38
N GLN A 415 12.65 12.91 -1.85
CA GLN A 415 11.53 13.76 -1.43
C GLN A 415 11.46 13.76 0.10
N PRO A 416 11.36 14.91 0.78
CA PRO A 416 11.21 14.92 2.24
C PRO A 416 9.88 14.26 2.63
N ILE A 417 9.88 13.40 3.65
CA ILE A 417 8.63 12.92 4.27
C ILE A 417 7.92 14.16 4.83
N ALA A 418 6.76 14.50 4.29
CA ALA A 418 6.10 15.77 4.57
C ALA A 418 4.60 15.59 4.89
N PRO A 419 4.15 15.93 6.11
CA PRO A 419 2.74 15.82 6.52
C PRO A 419 1.78 16.76 5.75
N ALA A 420 2.30 17.82 5.13
CA ALA A 420 1.51 18.86 4.48
C ALA A 420 1.56 18.83 2.93
N THR A 421 2.20 17.83 2.32
CA THR A 421 2.19 17.71 0.85
C THR A 421 1.08 16.75 0.41
N PRO A 422 0.16 17.16 -0.50
CA PRO A 422 -0.80 16.24 -1.11
C PRO A 422 -0.15 15.22 -2.07
N TYR A 423 1.18 15.31 -2.26
CA TYR A 423 1.97 14.39 -3.07
C TYR A 423 2.08 13.01 -2.42
N ILE A 424 1.32 12.06 -2.95
CA ILE A 424 1.52 10.63 -2.70
C ILE A 424 2.91 10.25 -3.26
N HIS A 425 3.79 9.69 -2.44
CA HIS A 425 5.14 9.26 -2.83
C HIS A 425 5.16 7.98 -3.68
N LYS A 426 4.43 7.97 -4.80
CA LYS A 426 4.21 6.79 -5.64
C LYS A 426 5.13 6.80 -6.87
N ILE A 427 5.72 5.65 -7.18
CA ILE A 427 6.41 5.45 -8.47
C ILE A 427 5.41 5.55 -9.63
N ASN A 428 5.87 6.03 -10.80
CA ASN A 428 5.02 6.18 -11.98
C ASN A 428 4.37 4.82 -12.37
N ARG A 429 3.12 4.85 -12.84
CA ARG A 429 2.40 3.69 -13.39
C ARG A 429 3.23 3.01 -14.50
N SER A 430 3.79 3.77 -15.44
CA SER A 430 4.59 3.21 -16.54
C SER A 430 5.86 2.51 -16.04
N HIS A 431 6.50 3.02 -14.98
CA HIS A 431 7.62 2.34 -14.32
C HIS A 431 7.16 1.08 -13.57
N THR A 432 5.97 1.10 -12.97
CA THR A 432 5.36 -0.08 -12.34
C THR A 432 5.10 -1.18 -13.36
N TYR A 433 4.49 -0.85 -14.52
CA TYR A 433 4.28 -1.79 -15.61
C TYR A 433 5.61 -2.31 -16.17
N LEU A 434 6.61 -1.45 -16.38
CA LEU A 434 7.95 -1.88 -16.79
C LEU A 434 8.58 -2.88 -15.82
N ILE A 435 8.43 -2.69 -14.49
CA ILE A 435 8.91 -3.65 -13.48
C ILE A 435 8.20 -5.00 -13.62
N VAL A 436 6.88 -5.00 -13.82
CA VAL A 436 6.07 -6.22 -13.97
C VAL A 436 6.42 -6.97 -15.26
N LEU A 437 6.45 -6.27 -16.40
CA LEU A 437 6.69 -6.85 -17.72
C LEU A 437 8.13 -7.35 -17.89
N SER A 438 9.11 -6.67 -17.29
CA SER A 438 10.52 -7.10 -17.33
C SER A 438 10.88 -8.18 -16.29
N ALA A 439 9.99 -8.50 -15.34
CA ALA A 439 10.26 -9.46 -14.27
C ALA A 439 10.75 -10.85 -14.77
N PRO A 440 10.19 -11.45 -15.84
CA PRO A 440 10.65 -12.74 -16.38
C PRO A 440 12.13 -12.79 -16.74
N VAL A 441 12.70 -11.68 -17.22
CA VAL A 441 14.11 -11.58 -17.63
C VAL A 441 15.08 -11.85 -16.46
N PHE A 442 14.70 -11.46 -15.24
CA PHE A 442 15.63 -11.50 -14.10
C PHE A 442 15.50 -12.75 -13.23
N VAL A 443 14.31 -13.36 -13.15
CA VAL A 443 14.02 -14.36 -12.12
C VAL A 443 14.79 -15.66 -12.25
N LEU A 444 15.24 -16.04 -13.44
CA LEU A 444 16.01 -17.29 -13.62
C LEU A 444 17.45 -17.19 -13.11
N SER A 445 17.99 -16.00 -12.83
CA SER A 445 19.38 -15.81 -12.41
C SER A 445 19.53 -15.01 -11.10
N ASN A 446 20.14 -15.64 -10.09
CA ASN A 446 20.49 -14.98 -8.83
C ASN A 446 21.46 -13.79 -9.02
N TRP A 447 22.30 -13.82 -10.07
CA TRP A 447 23.16 -12.70 -10.42
C TRP A 447 22.34 -11.54 -10.98
N LEU A 448 21.43 -11.79 -11.92
CA LEU A 448 20.54 -10.75 -12.49
C LEU A 448 19.67 -10.08 -11.42
N LEU A 449 19.07 -10.87 -10.51
CA LEU A 449 18.34 -10.34 -9.36
C LEU A 449 19.23 -9.38 -8.54
N SER A 450 20.43 -9.83 -8.16
CA SER A 450 21.33 -9.05 -7.30
C SER A 450 21.85 -7.79 -7.99
N ARG A 451 22.25 -7.90 -9.27
CA ARG A 451 22.74 -6.80 -10.12
C ARG A 451 21.67 -5.74 -10.32
N THR A 452 20.41 -6.15 -10.50
CA THR A 452 19.27 -5.24 -10.73
C THR A 452 18.79 -4.58 -9.45
N PHE A 453 18.65 -5.34 -8.36
CA PHE A 453 18.34 -4.80 -7.04
C PHE A 453 19.37 -3.76 -6.58
N ALA A 454 20.66 -4.00 -6.83
CA ALA A 454 21.72 -3.05 -6.51
C ALA A 454 21.56 -1.69 -7.23
N ARG A 455 20.90 -1.60 -8.39
CA ARG A 455 20.61 -0.32 -9.08
C ARG A 455 19.60 0.54 -8.30
N TYR A 456 18.79 -0.06 -7.43
CA TYR A 456 17.82 0.64 -6.59
C TYR A 456 18.42 1.05 -5.24
N VAL A 457 19.22 0.17 -4.63
CA VAL A 457 19.76 0.36 -3.27
C VAL A 457 21.10 1.10 -3.22
N LYS A 458 21.97 0.99 -4.24
CA LYS A 458 23.20 1.80 -4.26
C LYS A 458 22.85 3.28 -4.43
N LYS A 459 23.41 4.13 -3.56
CA LYS A 459 23.58 5.55 -3.89
C LYS A 459 24.33 5.66 -5.22
N LYS A 460 23.97 6.61 -6.08
CA LYS A 460 24.97 7.17 -7.00
C LYS A 460 26.04 7.78 -6.11
N SER A 461 27.29 7.36 -6.31
CA SER A 461 28.50 8.03 -5.80
C SER A 461 28.48 9.49 -6.25
#